data_AF-A0A0F7M6C0-F1
#
_entry.id   AF-A0A0F7M6C0-F1
#
_cell.length_a   1.000
_cell.length_b   1.000
_cell.length_c   1.000
_cell.angle_alpha   90.00
_cell.angle_beta   90.00
_cell.angle_gamma   90.00
#
_symmetry.space_group_name_H-M   'P 1'
#
loop_
_entity.id
_entity.type
_entity.pdbx_description
1 polymer ?
#
loop_
_entity_poly.entity_id
_entity_poly.type
_entity_poly.pdbx_seq_one_letter_code
_entity_poly.pdbx_strand_id
1 'polypeptide(L)'
;MIPLFYLRCLLVIFSLPSWAGAPSDGAEQGPVRKWTPQIRVIDSEDYSRLPCDQLATASAETPQQQRQLHKRKQQCLQQYRAFTPNNGVR
;
A
#
# COMPACT_ATOMS: atom_id res chain seq x y z
N MET A 1 -53.15 1.70 1.68
CA MET A 1 -53.08 0.67 0.63
C MET A 1 -51.71 0.02 0.73
N ILE A 2 -51.66 -1.19 1.27
CA ILE A 2 -50.41 -1.92 1.52
C ILE A 2 -49.85 -2.36 0.16
N PRO A 3 -48.62 -1.96 -0.21
CA PRO A 3 -48.11 -2.22 -1.55
C PRO A 3 -47.89 -3.73 -1.74
N LEU A 4 -48.48 -4.26 -2.81
CA LEU A 4 -48.37 -5.64 -3.31
C LEU A 4 -46.93 -6.14 -3.57
N PHE A 5 -45.92 -5.29 -3.35
CA PHE A 5 -44.50 -5.63 -3.42
C PHE A 5 -44.04 -6.58 -2.31
N TYR A 6 -44.63 -6.53 -1.10
CA TYR A 6 -44.19 -7.39 0.01
C TYR A 6 -44.60 -8.86 -0.16
N LEU A 7 -45.67 -9.14 -0.90
CA LEU A 7 -46.18 -10.51 -1.09
C LEU A 7 -45.25 -11.37 -1.97
N ARG A 8 -44.44 -10.72 -2.82
CA ARG A 8 -43.55 -11.40 -3.77
C ARG A 8 -42.18 -11.76 -3.16
N CYS A 9 -41.80 -11.14 -2.04
CA CYS A 9 -40.58 -11.49 -1.31
C CYS A 9 -40.75 -12.69 -0.38
N LEU A 10 -41.97 -12.97 0.09
CA LEU A 10 -42.21 -14.01 1.10
C LEU A 10 -42.21 -15.44 0.50
N LEU A 11 -42.50 -15.59 -0.80
CA LEU A 11 -42.55 -16.89 -1.46
C LEU A 11 -41.18 -17.45 -1.90
N VAL A 12 -40.11 -16.65 -1.89
CA VAL A 12 -38.77 -17.11 -2.34
C VAL A 12 -37.96 -17.75 -1.20
N ILE A 13 -38.40 -17.62 0.06
CA ILE A 13 -37.65 -18.13 1.23
C ILE A 13 -37.90 -19.63 1.49
N PHE A 14 -38.91 -20.24 0.84
CA PHE A 14 -39.36 -21.60 1.17
C PHE A 14 -38.72 -22.74 0.36
N SER A 15 -37.80 -22.45 -0.57
CA SER A 15 -37.05 -23.48 -1.29
C SER A 15 -35.69 -23.73 -0.63
N LEU A 16 -35.70 -24.28 0.59
CA LEU A 16 -34.52 -24.97 1.13
C LEU A 16 -34.47 -26.38 0.53
N PRO A 17 -33.44 -26.74 -0.26
CA PRO A 17 -33.14 -28.14 -0.47
C PRO A 17 -32.55 -28.68 0.84
N SER A 18 -33.37 -29.38 1.62
CA SER A 18 -32.91 -30.38 2.59
C SER A 18 -32.24 -31.50 1.81
N TRP A 19 -30.93 -31.37 1.57
CA TRP A 19 -30.12 -32.51 1.17
C TRP A 19 -29.33 -33.03 2.37
N ALA A 20 -29.55 -34.33 2.58
CA ALA A 20 -29.22 -35.09 3.75
C ALA A 20 -27.71 -35.22 3.95
N GLY A 21 -27.30 -35.23 5.22
CA GLY A 21 -25.97 -35.66 5.61
C GLY A 21 -25.75 -37.12 5.24
N ALA A 22 -24.68 -37.38 4.50
CA ALA A 22 -24.04 -38.68 4.47
C ALA A 22 -22.91 -38.68 5.51
N PRO A 23 -22.76 -39.72 6.35
CA PRO A 23 -21.57 -39.86 7.19
C PRO A 23 -20.43 -40.31 6.27
N SER A 24 -19.58 -39.36 5.89
CA SER A 24 -18.36 -39.70 5.18
C SER A 24 -17.30 -40.06 6.22
N ASP A 25 -17.28 -41.33 6.60
CA ASP A 25 -16.09 -41.98 7.14
C ASP A 25 -15.01 -41.93 6.05
N GLY A 26 -14.05 -41.04 6.21
CA GLY A 26 -12.99 -40.83 5.23
C GLY A 26 -12.20 -39.59 5.57
N ALA A 27 -11.12 -39.79 6.32
CA ALA A 27 -10.12 -38.79 6.64
C ALA A 27 -9.40 -38.31 5.37
N GLU A 28 -10.07 -37.51 4.55
CA GLU A 28 -9.46 -36.82 3.41
C GLU A 28 -9.10 -35.42 3.89
N GLN A 29 -7.93 -35.31 4.54
CA GLN A 29 -7.31 -34.03 4.84
C GLN A 29 -6.96 -33.35 3.51
N GLY A 30 -7.89 -32.53 3.01
CA GLY A 30 -7.69 -31.70 1.83
C GLY A 30 -6.40 -30.89 1.94
N PRO A 31 -5.71 -30.61 0.81
CA PRO A 31 -4.38 -30.04 0.84
C PRO A 31 -4.38 -28.69 1.55
N VAL A 32 -3.77 -28.64 2.74
CA VAL A 32 -3.59 -27.42 3.52
C VAL A 32 -2.64 -26.49 2.75
N ARG A 33 -3.20 -25.55 1.99
CA ARG A 33 -2.42 -24.53 1.30
C ARG A 33 -1.88 -23.56 2.34
N LYS A 34 -0.57 -23.60 2.57
CA LYS A 34 0.14 -22.63 3.40
C LYS A 34 0.23 -21.31 2.63
N TRP A 35 -0.70 -20.40 2.91
CA TRP A 35 -0.64 -19.03 2.43
C TRP A 35 0.31 -18.25 3.34
N THR A 36 1.60 -18.23 3.01
CA THR A 36 2.55 -17.34 3.68
C THR A 36 2.34 -15.94 3.12
N PRO A 37 1.90 -14.94 3.92
CA PRO A 37 1.77 -13.58 3.42
C PRO A 37 3.15 -13.08 2.98
N GLN A 38 3.24 -12.66 1.71
CA GLN A 38 4.40 -11.96 1.17
C GLN A 38 4.41 -10.55 1.76
N ILE A 39 5.09 -10.38 2.89
CA ILE A 39 5.27 -9.05 3.51
C ILE A 39 6.18 -8.24 2.59
N ARG A 40 5.59 -7.28 1.87
CA ARG A 40 6.36 -6.31 1.10
C ARG A 40 6.73 -5.16 2.03
N VAL A 41 8.03 -4.97 2.27
CA VAL A 41 8.53 -3.76 2.94
C VAL A 41 8.38 -2.61 1.94
N ILE A 42 7.42 -1.73 2.18
CA ILE A 42 7.26 -0.49 1.41
C ILE A 42 8.23 0.52 2.04
N ASP A 43 9.51 0.36 1.75
CA ASP A 43 10.54 1.30 2.18
C ASP A 43 10.79 2.29 1.04
N SER A 44 10.08 3.40 1.05
CA SER A 44 10.50 4.56 0.26
C SER A 44 9.86 5.82 0.80
N GLU A 45 10.51 6.45 1.77
CA GLU A 45 10.43 7.91 1.85
C GLU A 45 10.97 8.46 0.51
N ASP A 46 10.07 9.04 -0.28
CA ASP A 46 10.41 9.58 -1.59
C ASP A 46 10.96 11.00 -1.43
N TYR A 47 12.28 11.10 -1.22
CA TYR A 47 12.96 12.39 -1.11
C TYR A 47 12.95 13.21 -2.41
N SER A 48 12.53 12.65 -3.54
CA SER A 48 12.50 13.38 -4.82
C SER A 48 11.45 14.49 -4.84
N ARG A 49 10.37 14.32 -4.06
CA ARG A 49 9.24 15.25 -3.97
C ARG A 49 9.42 16.33 -2.91
N LEU A 50 10.39 16.16 -2.01
CA LEU A 50 10.69 17.14 -0.98
C LEU A 50 11.33 18.39 -1.59
N PRO A 51 10.85 19.60 -1.23
CA PRO A 51 11.47 20.83 -1.67
C PRO A 51 12.82 21.05 -0.95
N CYS A 52 13.73 21.79 -1.58
CA CYS A 52 15.13 21.87 -1.16
C CYS A 52 15.35 22.46 0.24
N ASP A 53 14.45 23.33 0.69
CA ASP A 53 14.40 23.90 2.04
C ASP A 53 14.10 22.83 3.10
N GLN A 54 13.19 21.91 2.80
CA GLN A 54 12.77 20.85 3.73
C GLN A 54 13.74 19.65 3.75
N LEU A 55 14.61 19.52 2.73
CA LEU A 55 15.65 18.49 2.71
C LEU A 55 16.68 18.67 3.85
N ALA A 56 16.88 19.89 4.35
CA ALA A 56 17.82 20.15 5.43
C ALA A 56 17.40 19.48 6.74
N THR A 57 16.10 19.47 7.02
CA THR A 57 15.49 18.92 8.25
C THR A 57 15.09 17.44 8.11
N ALA A 58 15.04 16.91 6.88
CA ALA A 58 14.75 15.50 6.65
C ALA A 58 15.85 14.60 7.25
N SER A 59 15.43 13.61 8.02
CA SER A 59 16.27 12.57 8.59
C SER A 59 16.19 11.30 7.73
N ALA A 60 17.24 10.48 7.77
CA ALA A 60 17.25 9.18 7.13
C ALA A 60 17.51 8.13 8.21
N GLU A 61 16.71 7.07 8.23
CA GLU A 61 16.80 6.00 9.23
C GLU A 61 17.66 4.83 8.74
N THR A 62 17.71 4.62 7.43
CA THR A 62 18.49 3.53 6.82
C THR A 62 19.67 4.04 5.98
N PRO A 63 20.74 3.22 5.78
CA PRO A 63 21.87 3.59 4.93
C PRO A 63 21.50 3.83 3.46
N GLN A 64 20.39 3.26 2.99
CA GLN A 64 19.88 3.49 1.64
C GLN A 64 19.19 4.85 1.54
N GLN A 65 18.35 5.19 2.52
CA GLN A 65 17.72 6.51 2.62
C GLN A 65 18.75 7.62 2.74
N GLN A 66 19.81 7.42 3.54
CA GLN A 66 20.87 8.42 3.70
C GLN A 66 21.57 8.74 2.37
N ARG A 67 21.82 7.71 1.54
CA ARG A 67 22.40 7.88 0.19
C ARG A 67 21.46 8.64 -0.74
N GLN A 68 20.17 8.34 -0.71
CA GLN A 68 19.16 9.05 -1.51
C GLN A 68 19.04 10.53 -1.08
N LEU A 69 18.93 10.79 0.22
CA LEU A 69 18.87 12.13 0.79
C LEU A 69 20.12 12.94 0.43
N HIS A 70 21.32 12.35 0.55
CA HIS A 70 22.57 13.01 0.18
C HIS A 70 22.63 13.38 -1.30
N LYS A 71 22.28 12.44 -2.18
CA LYS A 71 22.21 12.70 -3.62
C LYS A 71 21.26 13.85 -3.92
N ARG A 72 20.11 13.91 -3.24
CA ARG A 72 19.13 14.97 -3.49
C ARG A 72 19.57 16.34 -2.97
N LYS A 73 20.22 16.39 -1.80
CA LYS A 73 20.86 17.62 -1.28
C LYS A 73 21.89 18.19 -2.25
N GLN A 74 22.75 17.33 -2.83
CA GLN A 74 23.75 17.77 -3.82
C GLN A 74 23.11 18.38 -5.07
N GLN A 75 22.02 17.78 -5.58
CA GLN A 75 21.30 18.32 -6.74
C GLN A 75 20.73 19.71 -6.46
N CYS A 76 20.14 19.93 -5.28
CA CYS A 76 19.67 21.24 -4.87
C CYS A 76 20.82 22.26 -4.82
N LEU A 77 21.96 21.90 -4.23
CA LEU A 77 23.12 22.80 -4.16
C LEU A 77 23.65 23.19 -5.55
N GLN A 78 23.65 22.27 -6.51
CA GLN A 78 24.06 22.57 -7.89
C GLN A 78 23.11 23.58 -8.55
N GLN A 79 21.80 23.47 -8.31
CA GLN A 79 20.83 24.45 -8.79
C GLN A 79 21.10 25.83 -8.20
N TYR A 80 21.34 25.94 -6.89
CA TYR A 80 21.68 27.22 -6.25
C TYR A 80 22.97 27.83 -6.79
N ARG A 81 23.99 27.01 -7.07
CA ARG A 81 25.25 27.50 -7.67
C ARG A 81 25.05 28.09 -9.05
N ALA A 82 24.09 27.59 -9.84
CA ALA A 82 23.78 28.16 -11.16
C ALA A 82 23.25 29.61 -11.07
N PHE A 83 22.67 29.99 -9.94
CA PHE A 83 22.20 31.36 -9.68
C PHE A 83 23.21 32.24 -8.96
N THR A 84 24.35 31.70 -8.52
CA THR A 84 25.42 32.51 -7.92
C THR A 84 26.23 33.12 -9.05
N PRO A 85 26.15 34.44 -9.30
CA PRO A 85 26.98 35.07 -10.32
C PRO A 85 28.45 34.86 -9.94
N ASN A 86 29.26 34.41 -10.89
CA ASN A 86 30.72 34.25 -10.75
C ASN A 86 31.46 35.60 -10.54
N ASN A 87 30.70 36.68 -10.30
CA ASN A 87 31.15 38.03 -10.05
C ASN A 87 31.56 38.15 -8.58
N GLY A 88 32.46 37.26 -8.14
CA GLY A 88 33.18 37.46 -6.90
C GLY A 88 34.01 38.73 -7.06
N VAL A 89 33.61 39.80 -6.38
CA VAL A 89 34.52 40.89 -6.04
C VAL A 89 35.66 40.22 -5.25
N ARG A 90 36.84 40.20 -5.88
CA ARG A 90 38.10 39.80 -5.26
C ARG A 90 38.53 40.84 -4.23
#